data_AF-A0A379FGT2-F1
#
_entry.id   AF-A0A379FGT2-F1
#
_cell.length_a   1.000
_cell.length_b   1.000
_cell.length_c   1.000
_cell.angle_alpha   90.00
_cell.angle_beta   90.00
_cell.angle_gamma   90.00
#
_symmetry.space_group_name_H-M   'P 1'
#
loop_
_entity.id
_entity.type
_entity.pdbx_description
1 polymer ?
#
loop_
_entity_poly.entity_id
_entity_poly.type
_entity_poly.pdbx_seq_one_letter_code
_entity_poly.pdbx_strand_id
1 'polypeptide(L)' 'MITIRKAVLSDVEQINTLYGYLFAEMAKLQPERLKPGKQDEAFIINGIKNDKFHLLVAELEQKIVGFTIAKYKRHRYLTV' A
#
# COMPACT_ATOMS: atom_id res chain seq x y z
N MET A 1 15.45 -15.14 -4.34
CA MET A 1 16.06 -13.81 -4.09
C MET A 1 14.94 -12.79 -4.01
N ILE A 2 14.96 -11.89 -3.03
CA ILE A 2 13.94 -10.84 -2.92
C ILE A 2 14.41 -9.62 -3.71
N THR A 3 13.55 -9.09 -4.57
CA THR A 3 13.78 -7.85 -5.31
C THR A 3 12.80 -6.79 -4.85
N ILE A 4 13.30 -5.62 -4.44
CA ILE A 4 12.46 -4.45 -4.13
C ILE A 4 12.36 -3.57 -5.37
N ARG A 5 11.14 -3.27 -5.80
CA ARG A 5 10.89 -2.43 -6.98
C ARG A 5 9.63 -1.58 -6.81
N LYS A 6 9.44 -0.60 -7.71
CA LYS A 6 8.16 0.11 -7.81
C LYS A 6 7.05 -0.86 -8.23
N ALA A 7 5.87 -0.67 -7.64
CA ALA A 7 4.67 -1.40 -8.04
C ALA A 7 4.27 -1.04 -9.47
N VAL A 8 3.74 -2.02 -10.19
CA VAL A 8 3.14 -1.88 -11.52
C VAL A 8 1.68 -2.32 -11.48
N LEU A 9 0.91 -2.02 -12.53
CA LEU A 9 -0.53 -2.30 -12.55
C LEU A 9 -0.87 -3.79 -12.39
N SER A 10 -0.01 -4.69 -12.83
CA SER A 10 -0.20 -6.13 -12.64
C SER A 10 -0.04 -6.59 -11.18
N ASP A 11 0.50 -5.75 -10.29
CA ASP A 11 0.67 -6.09 -8.88
C ASP A 11 -0.60 -5.78 -8.05
N VAL A 12 -1.58 -5.05 -8.60
CA VAL A 12 -2.71 -4.47 -7.85
C VAL A 12 -3.48 -5.53 -7.05
N GLU A 13 -3.80 -6.67 -7.66
CA GLU A 13 -4.54 -7.74 -7.01
C GLU A 13 -3.76 -8.35 -5.82
N GLN A 14 -2.45 -8.59 -6.02
CA GLN A 14 -1.60 -9.14 -4.97
C GLN A 14 -1.41 -8.15 -3.81
N ILE A 15 -1.24 -6.86 -4.12
CA ILE A 15 -1.16 -5.79 -3.12
C ILE A 15 -2.47 -5.69 -2.33
N ASN A 16 -3.63 -5.75 -3.00
CA ASN A 16 -4.93 -5.70 -2.33
C ASN A 16 -5.15 -6.92 -1.41
N THR A 17 -4.68 -8.09 -1.83
CA THR A 17 -4.67 -9.29 -0.99
C THR A 17 -3.84 -9.09 0.28
N LEU A 18 -2.64 -8.51 0.16
CA LEU A 18 -1.79 -8.17 1.31
C LEU A 18 -2.44 -7.10 2.23
N TYR A 19 -3.10 -6.09 1.68
CA TYR A 19 -3.91 -5.15 2.48
C TYR A 19 -5.01 -5.87 3.27
N GLY A 20 -5.66 -6.86 2.66
CA GLY A 20 -6.66 -7.69 3.33
C GLY A 20 -6.12 -8.40 4.57
N TYR A 21 -4.95 -9.02 4.46
CA TYR A 21 -4.27 -9.62 5.61
C TYR A 21 -3.90 -8.59 6.66
N LEU A 22 -3.34 -7.44 6.26
CA LEU A 22 -3.00 -6.35 7.18
C LEU A 22 -4.21 -5.86 7.96
N PHE A 23 -5.33 -5.58 7.30
CA PHE A 23 -6.55 -5.10 7.95
C PHE A 23 -7.19 -6.15 8.86
N ALA A 24 -7.14 -7.42 8.48
CA ALA A 24 -7.60 -8.50 9.36
C ALA A 24 -6.78 -8.58 10.65
N GLU A 25 -5.45 -8.50 10.56
CA GLU A 25 -4.59 -8.49 11.76
C GLU A 25 -4.77 -7.23 12.59
N MET A 26 -4.86 -6.06 11.95
CA MET A 26 -5.10 -4.80 12.67
C MET A 26 -6.47 -4.77 13.36
N ALA A 27 -7.50 -5.37 12.75
CA ALA A 27 -8.82 -5.50 13.37
C ALA A 27 -8.80 -6.39 14.61
N LYS A 28 -7.92 -7.41 14.68
CA LYS A 28 -7.75 -8.20 15.93
C LYS A 28 -7.11 -7.37 17.04
N LEU A 29 -6.19 -6.46 16.70
CA LEU A 29 -5.48 -5.62 17.66
C LEU A 29 -6.34 -4.46 18.18
N GLN A 30 -7.21 -3.89 17.34
CA GLN A 30 -8.08 -2.76 17.68
C GLN A 30 -9.50 -2.94 17.11
N PRO A 31 -10.26 -3.93 17.59
CA PRO A 31 -11.55 -4.33 17.00
C PRO A 31 -12.62 -3.24 17.06
N GLU A 32 -12.54 -2.33 18.02
CA GLU A 32 -13.50 -1.23 18.17
C GLU A 32 -13.29 -0.10 17.15
N ARG A 33 -12.09 -0.01 16.56
CA ARG A 33 -11.70 1.07 15.64
C ARG A 33 -11.53 0.61 14.20
N LEU A 34 -11.18 -0.66 14.00
CA LEU A 34 -10.78 -1.20 12.71
C LEU A 34 -11.64 -2.40 12.35
N LYS A 35 -11.97 -2.51 11.06
CA LYS A 35 -12.74 -3.63 10.51
C LYS A 35 -11.90 -4.38 9.49
N PRO A 36 -12.05 -5.71 9.38
CA PRO A 36 -11.51 -6.44 8.24
C PRO A 36 -12.09 -5.89 6.94
N GLY A 37 -11.29 -5.90 5.89
CA GLY A 37 -11.72 -5.39 4.60
C GLY A 37 -10.60 -5.43 3.58
N LYS A 38 -10.89 -4.93 2.39
CA LYS A 38 -9.91 -4.70 1.33
C LYS A 38 -9.67 -3.22 1.17
N GLN A 39 -8.53 -2.87 0.57
CA GLN A 39 -8.30 -1.50 0.15
C GLN A 39 -8.99 -1.25 -1.18
N ASP A 40 -9.48 -0.03 -1.39
CA ASP A 40 -10.01 0.39 -2.69
C ASP A 40 -8.90 0.27 -3.76
N GLU A 41 -9.17 -0.47 -4.83
CA GLU A 41 -8.23 -0.64 -5.94
C GLU A 41 -7.88 0.69 -6.59
N ALA A 42 -8.82 1.65 -6.65
CA ALA A 42 -8.57 2.98 -7.18
C ALA A 42 -7.48 3.70 -6.38
N PHE A 43 -7.42 3.47 -5.06
CA PHE A 43 -6.36 4.01 -4.21
C PHE A 43 -4.99 3.40 -4.54
N ILE A 44 -4.93 2.08 -4.75
CA ILE A 44 -3.69 1.38 -5.11
C ILE A 44 -3.20 1.85 -6.49
N ILE A 45 -4.09 1.90 -7.48
CA ILE A 45 -3.81 2.38 -8.83
C ILE A 45 -3.30 3.84 -8.79
N ASN A 46 -3.92 4.69 -7.97
CA ASN A 46 -3.44 6.06 -7.77
C ASN A 46 -2.04 6.07 -7.13
N GLY A 47 -1.77 5.21 -6.14
CA GLY A 47 -0.44 5.07 -5.54
C GLY A 47 0.66 4.63 -6.51
N ILE A 48 0.31 3.89 -7.56
CA ILE A 48 1.22 3.49 -8.66
C ILE A 48 1.46 4.64 -9.64
N LYS A 49 0.39 5.35 -10.03
CA LYS A 49 0.44 6.37 -11.09
C LYS A 49 0.87 7.75 -10.60
N ASN A 50 0.68 8.05 -9.31
CA ASN A 50 0.90 9.37 -8.75
C ASN A 50 2.35 9.53 -8.30
N ASP A 51 3.05 10.50 -8.88
CA ASP A 51 4.46 10.83 -8.63
C ASP A 51 4.76 11.26 -7.19
N LYS A 52 3.74 11.71 -6.44
CA LYS A 52 3.87 12.06 -5.02
C LYS A 52 3.83 10.85 -4.09
N PHE A 53 3.46 9.69 -4.61
CA PHE A 53 3.46 8.44 -3.88
C PHE A 53 4.64 7.56 -4.34
N HIS A 54 5.23 6.88 -3.37
CA HIS A 54 6.17 5.81 -3.61
C HIS A 54 5.57 4.53 -3.08
N LEU A 55 4.96 3.76 -3.99
CA LEU A 55 4.49 2.41 -3.71
C LEU A 55 5.56 1.42 -4.18
N LEU A 56 6.21 0.76 -3.23
CA LEU A 56 7.22 -0.26 -3.47
C LEU A 56 6.68 -1.63 -3.08
N VAL A 57 7.11 -2.65 -3.80
CA VAL A 57 6.80 -4.05 -3.55
C VAL A 57 8.08 -4.86 -3.35
N ALA A 58 7.99 -5.87 -2.49
CA ALA A 58 8.97 -6.93 -2.37
C ALA A 58 8.47 -8.12 -3.19
N GLU A 59 9.21 -8.47 -4.23
CA GLU A 59 8.92 -9.61 -5.10
C GLU A 59 9.85 -10.78 -4.77
N LEU A 60 9.27 -11.96 -4.62
CA LEU A 60 9.97 -13.24 -4.50
C LEU A 60 9.35 -14.20 -5.50
N GLU A 61 10.12 -14.66 -6.49
CA GLU A 61 9.66 -15.66 -7.47
C GLU A 61 8.33 -15.28 -8.15
N GLN A 62 8.24 -14.04 -8.67
CA GLN A 62 7.03 -13.48 -9.32
C GLN A 62 5.83 -13.25 -8.38
N LYS A 63 5.97 -13.53 -7.09
CA LYS A 63 4.96 -13.26 -6.07
C LYS A 63 5.29 -12.01 -5.27
N ILE A 64 4.30 -11.15 -5.08
CA ILE A 64 4.42 -10.01 -4.18
C ILE A 64 4.20 -10.50 -2.75
N VAL A 65 5.25 -10.38 -1.92
CA VAL A 65 5.25 -10.86 -0.52
C VAL A 65 5.19 -9.73 0.49
N GLY A 66 5.33 -8.48 0.04
CA GLY A 66 5.24 -7.30 0.88
C GLY A 66 5.12 -6.04 0.05
N PHE A 67 4.63 -4.98 0.67
CA PHE A 67 4.57 -3.65 0.06
C PHE A 67 4.81 -2.57 1.12
N THR A 68 5.20 -1.39 0.66
CA THR A 68 5.22 -0.18 1.48
C THR A 68 4.76 1.00 0.65
N ILE A 69 4.06 1.94 1.30
CA ILE A 69 3.58 3.17 0.68
C ILE A 69 4.11 4.37 1.46
N ALA A 70 4.72 5.31 0.75
CA ALA A 70 5.09 6.60 1.28
C ALA A 70 4.47 7.71 0.42
N LYS A 71 4.13 8.83 1.05
CA LYS A 71 3.61 10.01 0.36
C LYS A 71 4.43 11.22 0.75
N TYR A 72 4.93 11.96 -0.23
CA TYR A 72 5.54 13.26 0.04
C TYR A 72 4.46 14.27 0.40
N LYS A 73 4.53 14.86 1.60
CA LYS A 73 3.63 15.94 2.06
C LYS A 73 4.45 17.21 2.28
N ARG A 74 4.44 18.11 1.29
CA ARG A 74 5.04 19.45 1.44
C ARG A 74 4.21 20.24 2.44
N HIS A 75 4.75 20.55 3.61
CA HIS A 75 4.12 21.52 4.52
C HIS A 75 4.34 22.92 3.93
N ARG A 76 3.24 23.60 3.58
CA ARG A 76 3.25 25.05 3.34
C ARG A 76 3.16 25.69 4.72
N TYR A 77 4.24 26.34 5.16
CA TYR A 77 4.13 27.30 6.24
C TYR A 77 3.28 28.45 5.71
N LEU A 78 2.10 28.65 6.32
CA LEU A 78 1.33 29.88 6.16
C LEU A 78 2.12 30.97 6.90
N THR A 79 2.80 31.85 6.16
CA THR A 79 3.23 33.13 6.71
C THR A 79 1.98 33.99 6.83
N VAL A 80 1.55 34.25 8.05
CA VAL A 80 0.60 35.32 8.39
C VAL A 80 1.42 36.47 8.95
#